data_AF-A0A928TR50-F1
#
_entry.id   AF-A0A928TR50-F1
#
_cell.length_a   1.000
_cell.length_b   1.000
_cell.length_c   1.000
_cell.angle_alpha   90.00
_cell.angle_beta   90.00
_cell.angle_gamma   90.00
#
_symmetry.space_group_name_H-M   'P 1'
#
loop_
_entity.id
_entity.type
_entity.pdbx_description
1 polymer ?
#
loop_
_entity_poly.entity_id
_entity_poly.type
_entity_poly.pdbx_seq_one_letter_code
_entity_poly.pdbx_strand_id
1 'polypeptide(L)' 'MTKSIPDAEMEQLMLTHTAITDSDLQALAENRATAARNWLVENGGISGERILSGAHENEDSGKKIGSKAEFSLK' A
#
# COMPACT_ATOMS: atom_id res chain seq x y z
N MET A 1 38.49 12.06 10.93
CA MET A 1 37.91 10.70 11.03
C MET A 1 36.40 10.82 10.98
N THR A 2 35.84 10.94 9.78
CA THR A 2 34.39 11.01 9.53
C THR A 2 33.83 9.60 9.70
N LYS A 3 33.11 9.34 10.80
CA LYS A 3 32.35 8.11 10.98
C LYS A 3 31.29 8.04 9.88
N SER A 4 31.57 7.29 8.83
CA SER A 4 30.58 6.89 7.83
C SER A 4 29.77 5.77 8.47
N ILE A 5 28.48 6.04 8.67
CA ILE A 5 27.50 5.01 9.02
C ILE A 5 27.36 4.14 7.76
N PRO A 6 27.48 2.80 7.86
CA PRO A 6 27.18 1.91 6.75
C PRO A 6 25.75 2.12 6.26
N ASP A 7 25.52 2.05 4.96
CA ASP A 7 24.20 2.33 4.35
C ASP A 7 23.07 1.49 4.99
N ALA A 8 23.35 0.22 5.28
CA ALA A 8 22.40 -0.67 5.97
C ALA A 8 22.03 -0.21 7.39
N GLU A 9 22.97 0.37 8.13
CA GLU A 9 22.73 0.88 9.48
C GLU A 9 21.92 2.21 9.43
N MET A 10 22.12 3.00 8.36
CA MET A 10 21.32 4.18 8.08
C MET A 10 19.87 3.82 7.70
N GLU A 11 19.68 2.82 6.83
CA GLU A 11 18.34 2.30 6.49
C GLU A 11 17.58 1.83 7.72
N GLN A 12 18.24 1.07 8.60
CA GLN A 12 17.63 0.58 9.82
C GLN A 12 17.20 1.73 10.74
N LEU A 13 18.03 2.77 10.90
CA LEU A 13 17.69 3.96 11.68
C LEU A 13 16.50 4.73 11.10
N MET A 14 16.42 4.84 9.76
CA MET A 14 15.27 5.47 9.11
C MET A 14 13.98 4.70 9.41
N LEU A 15 14.00 3.37 9.25
CA LEU A 15 12.83 2.53 9.50
C LEU A 15 12.38 2.58 10.97
N THR A 16 13.31 2.57 11.94
CA THR A 16 12.97 2.60 13.36
C THR A 16 12.35 3.93 13.81
N HIS A 17 12.66 5.03 13.14
CA HIS A 17 12.21 6.37 13.51
C HIS A 17 11.14 6.96 12.58
N THR A 18 10.72 6.22 11.55
CA THR A 18 9.61 6.65 10.70
C THR A 18 8.30 6.50 11.47
N ALA A 19 7.65 7.62 11.78
CA ALA A 19 6.31 7.63 12.35
C ALA A 19 5.29 7.36 11.24
N ILE A 20 4.46 6.33 11.42
CA ILE A 20 3.39 5.96 10.50
C ILE A 20 2.06 6.40 11.10
N THR A 21 1.31 7.22 10.38
CA THR A 21 -0.03 7.67 10.77
C THR A 21 -1.12 6.91 10.01
N ASP A 22 -2.36 6.97 10.50
CA ASP A 22 -3.50 6.37 9.81
C ASP A 22 -3.73 6.99 8.42
N SER A 23 -3.45 8.29 8.26
CA SER A 23 -3.48 8.95 6.94
C SER A 23 -2.44 8.39 5.97
N ASP A 24 -1.26 8.01 6.45
CA ASP A 24 -0.22 7.40 5.59
C ASP A 24 -0.69 6.01 5.12
N LEU A 25 -1.36 5.25 5.99
CA LEU A 25 -1.93 3.96 5.64
C LEU A 25 -3.08 4.10 4.65
N GLN A 26 -3.92 5.12 4.80
CA GLN A 26 -4.99 5.41 3.85
C GLN A 26 -4.43 5.78 2.47
N ALA A 27 -3.46 6.69 2.41
CA ALA A 27 -2.81 7.07 1.16
C ALA A 27 -2.13 5.87 0.49
N LEU A 28 -1.51 4.99 1.29
CA LEU A 28 -0.92 3.75 0.78
C LEU A 28 -1.97 2.79 0.20
N ALA A 29 -3.14 2.67 0.83
CA ALA A 29 -4.24 1.86 0.32
C ALA A 29 -4.77 2.40 -1.02
N GLU A 30 -4.97 3.71 -1.13
CA GLU A 30 -5.40 4.39 -2.36
C GLU A 30 -4.39 4.20 -3.50
N ASN A 31 -3.09 4.34 -3.20
CA ASN A 31 -2.01 4.10 -4.16
C ASN A 31 -2.02 2.65 -4.69
N ARG A 32 -2.21 1.67 -3.80
CA ARG A 32 -2.30 0.25 -4.19
C ARG A 32 -3.53 -0.03 -5.06
N ALA A 33 -4.68 0.52 -4.70
CA ALA A 33 -5.91 0.38 -5.48
C ALA A 33 -5.75 0.99 -6.88
N THR A 34 -5.11 2.15 -6.97
CA THR A 34 -4.83 2.83 -8.24
C THR A 34 -3.88 2.03 -9.11
N ALA A 35 -2.78 1.51 -8.55
CA ALA A 35 -1.83 0.68 -9.28
C ALA A 35 -2.49 -0.59 -9.83
N ALA A 36 -3.31 -1.26 -9.02
CA ALA A 36 -4.07 -2.44 -9.44
C ALA A 36 -5.08 -2.11 -10.56
N ARG A 37 -5.82 -1.01 -10.42
CA ARG A 37 -6.77 -0.54 -11.44
C ARG A 37 -6.05 -0.25 -12.76
N ASN A 38 -4.96 0.51 -12.73
CA ASN A 38 -4.20 0.86 -13.94
C ASN A 38 -3.70 -0.41 -14.63
N TRP A 39 -3.18 -1.36 -13.87
CA TRP A 39 -2.75 -2.64 -14.42
C TRP A 39 -3.88 -3.41 -15.12
N LEU A 40 -5.08 -3.46 -14.53
CA LEU A 40 -6.25 -4.11 -15.13
C LEU A 40 -6.76 -3.40 -16.39
N VAL A 41 -6.65 -2.08 -16.46
CA VAL A 41 -7.01 -1.30 -17.66
C VAL A 41 -5.99 -1.55 -18.77
N GLU A 42 -4.70 -1.44 -18.46
CA GLU A 42 -3.61 -1.52 -19.44
C GLU A 42 -3.38 -2.95 -19.94
N ASN A 43 -3.36 -3.93 -19.03
CA ASN A 43 -3.01 -5.32 -19.35
C ASN A 43 -4.24 -6.23 -19.42
N GLY A 44 -5.30 -5.93 -18.66
CA GLY A 44 -6.50 -6.74 -18.60
C GLY A 44 -7.56 -6.38 -19.66
N GLY A 45 -7.41 -5.26 -20.36
CA GLY A 45 -8.39 -4.78 -21.35
C GLY A 45 -9.76 -4.46 -20.74
N ILE A 46 -9.83 -4.28 -19.42
CA ILE A 46 -11.07 -3.95 -18.71
C ILE A 46 -11.27 -2.45 -18.76
N SER A 47 -12.44 -1.97 -19.22
CA SER A 47 -12.75 -0.54 -19.16
C SER A 47 -12.72 -0.06 -17.71
N GLY A 48 -12.01 1.03 -17.46
CA GLY A 48 -11.84 1.62 -16.12
C GLY A 48 -13.16 2.09 -15.48
N GLU A 49 -14.25 2.15 -16.24
CA GLU A 49 -15.62 2.41 -15.78
C GLU A 49 -16.23 1.22 -15.02
N ARG A 50 -15.74 0.01 -15.26
CA ARG A 50 -16.19 -1.23 -14.60
C ARG A 50 -15.44 -1.51 -13.30
N ILE A 51 -14.38 -0.75 -13.02
CA ILE A 51 -13.50 -0.97 -11.87
C ILE A 51 -13.81 0.09 -10.81
N LEU A 52 -14.40 -0.35 -9.71
CA LEU A 52 -14.77 0.48 -8.57
C LEU A 52 -13.77 0.23 -7.44
N SER A 53 -13.13 1.30 -6.94
CA SER A 53 -12.27 1.25 -5.76
C SER A 53 -13.07 1.71 -4.53
N GLY A 54 -13.13 0.88 -3.49
CA GLY A 54 -13.75 1.22 -2.20
C GLY A 54 -12.76 1.04 -1.06
N ALA A 55 -12.90 1.85 0.00
CA ALA A 55 -12.17 1.63 1.24
C ALA A 55 -12.76 0.36 1.91
N HIS A 56 -11.89 -0.61 2.22
CA HIS A 56 -12.29 -1.76 3.01
C HIS A 56 -12.21 -1.37 4.49
N GLU A 57 -13.35 -1.33 5.17
CA GLU A 57 -13.38 -1.28 6.63
C GLU A 57 -12.81 -2.61 7.13
N ASN A 58 -11.74 -2.54 7.95
CA ASN A 58 -11.22 -3.73 8.61
C ASN A 58 -12.17 -4.06 9.76
N GLU A 59 -13.10 -4.98 9.54
CA GLU A 59 -13.70 -5.71 10.66
C GLU A 59 -12.60 -6.55 11.32
N ASP A 60 -12.50 -6.40 12.64
CA ASP A 60 -11.46 -6.91 13.52
C ASP A 60 -11.24 -8.42 13.36
N SER A 61 -10.35 -8.78 12.44
CA SER A 61 -9.73 -10.09 12.40
C SER A 61 -8.30 -9.89 12.90
N GLY A 62 -7.96 -10.52 14.03
CA GLY A 62 -6.71 -10.39 14.78
C GLY A 62 -5.40 -10.74 14.05
N LYS A 63 -5.40 -10.69 12.72
CA LYS A 63 -4.25 -10.74 11.83
C LYS A 63 -4.36 -9.54 10.89
N LYS A 64 -3.51 -8.53 11.06
CA LYS A 64 -3.40 -7.35 10.18
C LYS A 64 -3.00 -7.78 8.76
N ILE A 65 -3.92 -8.35 7.99
CA ILE A 65 -3.73 -8.65 6.56
C ILE A 65 -4.14 -7.39 5.78
N GLY A 66 -3.55 -6.24 6.12
CA GLY A 66 -3.79 -4.94 5.47
C GLY A 66 -2.84 -4.66 4.30
N SER A 67 -2.11 -5.67 3.83
CA SER A 67 -1.06 -5.50 2.82
C SER A 67 -1.49 -5.85 1.38
N LYS A 68 -2.75 -6.24 1.17
CA LYS A 68 -3.24 -6.74 -0.12
C LYS A 68 -4.43 -5.94 -0.63
N ALA A 69 -4.59 -5.89 -1.95
CA ALA A 69 -5.83 -5.48 -2.60
C ALA A 69 -6.68 -6.74 -2.83
N GLU A 70 -7.97 -6.67 -2.49
CA GLU A 70 -8.93 -7.75 -2.75
C GLU A 70 -9.85 -7.36 -3.91
N PHE A 71 -10.18 -8.34 -4.75
CA PHE A 71 -11.08 -8.16 -5.89
C PHE A 71 -12.33 -8.99 -5.67
N SER A 72 -13.48 -8.37 -5.86
CA SER A 72 -14.77 -9.05 -5.92
C SER A 72 -15.44 -8.75 -7.25
N LEU A 73 -15.99 -9.78 -7.88
CA LEU A 73 -16.77 -9.67 -9.11
C LEU A 73 -18.25 -9.82 -8.72
N LYS A 74 -19.07 -8.88 -9.16
CA LYS A 74 -20.53 -8.91 -9.01
C LYS A 74 -21.18 -9.07 -10.37
#